data_AF-W2LLF3-F1
#
_entry.id   AF-W2LLF3-F1
#
_cell.length_a   1.000
_cell.length_b   1.000
_cell.length_c   1.000
_cell.angle_alpha   90.00
_cell.angle_beta   90.00
_cell.angle_gamma   90.00
#
_symmetry.space_group_name_H-M   'P 1'
#
loop_
_entity.id
_entity.type
_entity.pdbx_description
1 polymer ?
#
loop_
_entity_poly.entity_id
_entity_poly.type
_entity_poly.pdbx_seq_one_letter_code
_entity_poly.pdbx_strand_id
1 'polypeptide(L)'
;MPFVSKGTGRRSHSKVWSTGCSARVCLRLSGNGFHLVVSASGAHDHALTEHQWYSYAENRRIEDPQLREDIAVLSKAGAKPRGILSYLRAKT
;
A
#
# COMPACT_ATOMS: atom_id res chain seq x y z
N MET A 1 1.46 10.70 19.96
CA MET A 1 0.47 9.62 20.11
C MET A 1 0.98 8.66 21.17
N PRO A 2 0.15 8.23 22.13
CA PRO A 2 0.59 7.29 23.16
C PRO A 2 0.91 5.93 22.55
N PHE A 3 1.90 5.24 23.11
CA PHE A 3 2.30 3.90 22.68
C PHE A 3 1.20 2.89 23.02
N VAL A 4 0.71 2.19 21.99
CA VAL A 4 -0.23 1.07 22.15
C VAL A 4 0.52 -0.23 21.92
N SER A 5 0.40 -1.15 22.87
CA SER A 5 1.01 -2.49 22.79
C SER A 5 0.61 -3.21 21.50
N LYS A 6 1.59 -3.74 20.78
CA LYS A 6 1.43 -4.37 19.46
C LYS A 6 1.08 -5.86 19.50
N GLY A 7 0.82 -6.45 20.68
CA GLY A 7 0.45 -7.86 20.77
C GLY A 7 0.29 -8.41 22.19
N THR A 8 -0.43 -9.52 22.30
CA THR A 8 -0.73 -10.25 23.54
C THR A 8 0.39 -11.23 23.97
N GLY A 9 1.63 -11.01 23.54
CA GLY A 9 2.77 -11.80 24.02
C GLY A 9 2.93 -13.20 23.43
N ARG A 10 2.37 -13.51 22.26
CA ARG A 10 2.78 -14.71 21.48
C ARG A 10 3.87 -14.35 20.48
N ARG A 11 5.09 -14.82 20.72
CA ARG A 11 6.21 -14.75 19.76
C ARG A 11 5.92 -15.71 18.60
N SER A 12 5.32 -15.22 17.52
CA SER A 12 5.40 -15.89 16.21
C SER A 12 6.59 -15.30 15.45
N HIS A 13 7.65 -16.09 15.31
CA HIS A 13 8.81 -15.73 14.49
C HIS A 13 8.51 -15.78 12.97
N SER A 14 7.27 -16.14 12.60
CA SER A 14 6.70 -16.07 11.25
C SER A 14 5.62 -14.99 11.19
N LYS A 15 6.00 -13.74 11.43
CA LYS A 15 5.07 -12.61 11.41
C LYS A 15 4.76 -12.25 9.95
N VAL A 16 3.69 -12.83 9.42
CA VAL A 16 3.00 -12.47 8.16
C VAL A 16 3.56 -13.08 6.88
N TRP A 17 3.51 -14.41 6.76
CA TRP A 17 3.32 -15.02 5.43
C TRP A 17 2.15 -15.99 5.33
N SER A 18 1.44 -16.24 6.44
CA SER A 18 0.21 -17.02 6.40
C SER A 18 -0.71 -16.59 7.53
N THR A 19 -1.32 -15.41 7.45
CA THR A 19 -2.64 -15.32 8.08
C THR A 19 -3.60 -16.28 7.38
N GLY A 20 -3.38 -16.59 6.08
CA GLY A 20 -4.39 -17.31 5.31
C GLY A 20 -5.64 -16.44 5.11
N CYS A 21 -5.50 -15.14 5.39
CA CYS A 21 -6.58 -14.17 5.35
C CYS A 21 -7.19 -14.19 3.95
N SER A 22 -8.45 -14.60 3.89
CA SER A 22 -9.20 -14.77 2.65
C SER A 22 -9.72 -13.44 2.10
N ALA A 23 -9.58 -12.35 2.88
CA ALA A 23 -10.02 -11.03 2.48
C ALA A 23 -9.24 -10.54 1.25
N ARG A 24 -9.98 -10.27 0.18
CA ARG A 24 -9.48 -9.74 -1.08
C ARG A 24 -10.34 -8.58 -1.51
N VAL A 25 -9.69 -7.52 -1.98
CA VAL A 25 -10.35 -6.39 -2.63
C VAL A 25 -9.80 -6.32 -4.05
N CYS A 26 -10.68 -6.43 -5.03
CA CYS A 26 -10.34 -6.22 -6.43
C CYS A 26 -10.94 -4.90 -6.90
N LEU A 27 -10.11 -4.07 -7.51
CA LEU A 27 -10.52 -2.84 -8.17
C LEU A 27 -10.51 -3.06 -9.68
N ARG A 28 -11.58 -2.62 -10.36
CA ARG A 28 -11.66 -2.65 -11.82
C ARG A 28 -12.16 -1.31 -12.33
N LEU A 29 -11.66 -0.88 -13.48
CA LEU A 29 -12.23 0.23 -14.23
C LEU A 29 -13.44 -0.28 -15.03
N SER A 30 -14.55 0.46 -15.01
CA SER A 30 -15.75 0.09 -15.77
C SER A 30 -16.36 1.29 -16.48
N GLY A 31 -16.75 1.09 -17.75
CA GLY A 31 -17.43 2.10 -18.58
C GLY A 31 -16.52 3.10 -19.28
N ASN A 32 -17.12 4.03 -20.04
CA ASN A 32 -16.41 5.12 -20.73
C ASN A 32 -16.15 6.32 -19.79
N GLY A 33 -15.50 6.08 -18.65
CA GLY A 33 -15.16 7.08 -17.65
C GLY A 33 -14.27 6.54 -16.51
N PHE A 34 -13.94 7.37 -15.52
CA PHE A 34 -13.12 6.98 -14.35
C PHE A 34 -13.96 6.33 -13.23
N HIS A 35 -14.81 5.36 -13.56
CA HIS A 35 -15.57 4.64 -12.54
C HIS A 35 -14.77 3.45 -12.02
N LEU A 36 -14.47 3.48 -10.72
CA LEU A 36 -13.83 2.39 -10.00
C LEU A 36 -14.90 1.47 -9.42
N VAL A 37 -14.99 0.26 -9.96
CA VAL A 37 -15.82 -0.81 -9.41
C VAL A 37 -14.97 -1.60 -8.43
N VAL A 38 -15.43 -1.63 -7.19
CA VAL A 38 -14.77 -2.34 -6.10
C VAL A 38 -15.57 -3.59 -5.78
N SER A 39 -14.93 -4.75 -5.86
CA SER A 39 -15.48 -6.02 -5.40
C SER A 39 -14.64 -6.54 -4.25
N ALA A 40 -15.25 -6.74 -3.08
CA ALA A 40 -14.61 -7.35 -1.93
C ALA A 40 -15.13 -8.78 -1.72
N SER A 41 -14.24 -9.70 -1.34
CA SER A 41 -14.58 -11.09 -1.06
C SER A 41 -13.77 -11.61 0.13
N GLY A 42 -14.29 -12.60 0.84
CA GLY A 42 -13.64 -13.18 2.01
C GLY A 42 -13.80 -12.35 3.28
N ALA A 43 -13.15 -12.79 4.35
CA ALA A 43 -13.20 -12.14 5.66
C ALA A 43 -11.81 -12.08 6.29
N HIS A 44 -11.60 -11.05 7.11
CA HIS A 44 -10.38 -10.93 7.89
C HIS A 44 -10.44 -11.87 9.10
N ASP A 45 -9.38 -12.64 9.30
CA ASP A 45 -9.14 -13.51 10.45
C ASP A 45 -8.23 -12.85 11.51
N HIS A 46 -7.93 -11.56 11.30
CA HIS A 46 -7.10 -10.74 12.17
C HIS A 46 -7.71 -9.34 12.32
N ALA A 47 -7.34 -8.65 13.41
CA ALA A 47 -7.72 -7.26 13.59
C ALA A 47 -7.16 -6.40 12.44
N LEU A 48 -7.94 -5.38 12.02
CA LEU A 48 -7.51 -4.32 11.12
C LEU A 48 -7.19 -3.09 11.97
N THR A 49 -5.93 -2.71 12.01
CA THR A 49 -5.50 -1.48 12.68
C THR A 49 -4.68 -0.62 11.74
N GLU A 50 -4.83 0.70 11.86
CA GLU A 50 -4.04 1.68 11.09
C GLU A 50 -2.53 1.43 11.29
N HIS A 51 -2.13 1.08 12.52
CA HIS A 51 -0.76 0.74 12.83
C HIS A 51 -0.26 -0.47 12.02
N GLN A 52 -1.07 -1.51 11.81
CA GLN A 52 -0.68 -2.65 10.97
C GLN A 52 -0.51 -2.23 9.51
N TRP A 53 -1.40 -1.40 8.96
CA TRP A 53 -1.28 -0.91 7.58
C TRP A 53 0.07 -0.21 7.34
N TYR A 54 0.44 0.73 8.21
CA TYR A 54 1.70 1.49 8.06
C TYR A 54 2.96 0.70 8.43
N SER A 55 2.82 -0.40 9.16
CA SER A 55 3.96 -1.25 9.53
C SER A 55 4.56 -2.00 8.34
N TYR A 56 3.78 -2.23 7.27
CA TYR A 56 4.24 -2.93 6.08
C TYR A 56 4.52 -1.94 4.94
N ALA A 57 5.72 -2.02 4.37
CA ALA A 57 6.13 -1.15 3.26
C ALA A 57 5.49 -1.62 1.94
N GLU A 58 5.23 -2.92 1.82
CA GLU A 58 4.61 -3.62 0.70
C GLU A 58 3.22 -3.07 0.40
N ASN A 59 2.41 -2.81 1.44
CA ASN A 59 1.08 -2.21 1.33
C ASN A 59 1.10 -0.81 0.70
N ARG A 60 2.26 -0.15 0.69
CA ARG A 60 2.48 1.20 0.18
C ARG A 60 3.32 1.21 -1.09
N ARG A 61 3.63 0.04 -1.68
CA ARG A 61 4.33 -0.04 -2.95
C ARG A 61 3.36 0.34 -4.06
N ILE A 62 3.78 1.31 -4.86
CA ILE A 62 3.09 1.65 -6.11
C ILE A 62 3.71 0.79 -7.21
N GLU A 63 2.87 0.02 -7.90
CA GLU A 63 3.30 -0.91 -8.96
C GLU A 63 3.14 -0.35 -10.37
N ASP A 64 2.63 0.88 -10.53
CA ASP A 64 2.49 1.54 -11.83
C ASP A 64 3.85 1.60 -12.56
N PRO A 65 4.00 0.89 -13.70
CA PRO A 65 5.26 0.82 -14.44
C PRO A 65 5.72 2.20 -14.93
N GLN A 66 4.81 3.03 -15.44
CA GLN A 66 5.15 4.34 -16.00
C GLN A 66 5.62 5.29 -14.90
N LEU A 67 4.91 5.30 -13.77
CA LEU A 67 5.30 6.13 -12.62
C LEU A 67 6.69 5.73 -12.09
N ARG A 68 7.01 4.43 -12.10
CA ARG A 68 8.31 3.94 -11.65
C ARG A 68 9.45 4.34 -12.59
N GLU A 69 9.21 4.33 -13.89
CA GLU A 69 10.16 4.84 -14.89
C GLU A 69 10.40 6.33 -14.70
N ASP A 70 9.34 7.13 -14.57
CA ASP A 70 9.42 8.59 -14.32
C ASP A 70 10.25 8.88 -13.06
N ILE A 71 9.98 8.18 -11.96
CA ILE A 71 10.74 8.32 -10.71
C ILE A 71 12.21 7.93 -10.91
N ALA A 72 12.49 6.84 -11.63
CA ALA A 72 13.85 6.38 -11.88
C ALA A 72 14.65 7.41 -12.70
N VAL A 73 14.04 8.01 -13.72
CA VAL A 73 14.65 9.07 -14.53
C VAL A 73 14.96 10.30 -13.66
N LEU A 74 13.99 10.77 -12.89
CA LEU A 74 14.17 11.94 -12.03
C LEU A 74 15.22 11.70 -10.93
N SER A 75 15.23 10.51 -10.33
CA SER A 75 16.24 10.12 -9.36
C SER A 75 17.63 10.05 -9.98
N LYS A 76 17.76 9.50 -11.19
CA LYS A 76 19.03 9.44 -11.94
C LYS A 76 19.54 10.84 -12.31
N ALA A 77 18.63 11.78 -12.56
CA ALA A 77 18.94 13.19 -12.78
C ALA A 77 19.34 13.95 -11.48
N GLY A 78 19.37 13.28 -10.33
CA GLY A 78 19.77 13.87 -9.05
C GLY A 78 18.66 14.64 -8.32
N ALA A 79 17.40 14.50 -8.75
CA ALA A 79 16.28 15.14 -8.06
C ALA A 79 16.10 14.54 -6.66
N LYS A 80 15.91 15.42 -5.66
CA LYS A 80 15.65 14.98 -4.28
C LYS A 80 14.27 14.33 -4.20
N PRO A 81 14.06 13.30 -3.36
CA PRO A 81 12.76 12.63 -3.22
C PRO A 81 11.57 13.56 -2.96
N ARG A 82 11.78 14.62 -2.15
CA ARG A 82 10.74 15.65 -1.93
C ARG A 82 10.38 16.40 -3.21
N GLY A 83 11.36 16.73 -4.04
CA GLY A 83 11.15 17.39 -5.32
C GLY A 83 10.42 16.49 -6.33
N ILE A 84 10.80 15.22 -6.39
CA ILE A 84 10.10 14.20 -7.21
C ILE A 84 8.63 14.10 -6.79
N LEU A 85 8.37 13.97 -5.48
CA LEU A 85 7.00 13.90 -4.96
C LEU A 85 6.18 15.15 -5.29
N SER A 86 6.75 16.34 -5.13
CA SER A 86 6.07 17.60 -5.49
C SER A 86 5.76 17.68 -6.98
N TYR A 87 6.69 17.23 -7.85
CA TYR A 87 6.47 17.17 -9.29
C TYR A 87 5.32 16.24 -9.65
N LEU A 88 5.30 15.03 -9.08
CA LEU A 88 4.23 14.06 -9.34
C LEU A 88 2.86 14.59 -8.93
N ARG A 89 2.77 15.27 -7.77
CA ARG A 89 1.53 15.90 -7.29
C ARG A 89 1.04 17.06 -8.15
N ALA A 90 1.93 17.72 -8.88
CA ALA A 90 1.56 18.81 -9.79
C ALA A 90 1.15 18.30 -11.18
N LYS A 91 1.58 17.08 -11.54
CA LYS A 91 1.28 16.43 -12.83
C LYS A 91 -0.07 15.70 -12.83
N THR A 92 -0.55 15.27 -11.66
CA THR A 92 -1.87 14.65 -11.42
C THR A 92 -2.89 15.67 -10.94
#